data_AF-L8J3J4-F1
#
_entry.id   AF-L8J3J4-F1
#
_cell.length_a   1.000
_cell.length_b   1.000
_cell.length_c   1.000
_cell.angle_alpha   90.00
_cell.angle_beta   90.00
_cell.angle_gamma   90.00
#
_symmetry.space_group_name_H-M   'P 1'
#
loop_
_entity.id
_entity.type
_entity.pdbx_description
1 polymer ?
#
loop_
_entity_poly.entity_id
_entity_poly.type
_entity_poly.pdbx_seq_one_letter_code
_entity_poly.pdbx_strand_id
1 'polypeptide(L)'
;MGGISIWQLLIIALIIVLLFGTKKLRTLGGDLGSAVKGFKKAISDEEPAAKKDADADFDQKKLADNQQDEQAQKSQKDKEQV
;
A
#
# COMPACT_ATOMS: atom_id res chain seq x y z
N MET A 1 -15.72 -30.14 19.90
CA MET A 1 -14.49 -29.43 19.47
C MET A 1 -14.89 -28.41 18.41
N GLY A 2 -15.28 -27.21 18.83
CA GLY A 2 -15.70 -26.14 17.92
C GLY A 2 -14.49 -25.57 17.21
N GLY A 3 -14.40 -25.76 15.90
CA GLY A 3 -13.34 -25.20 15.08
C GLY A 3 -13.42 -23.67 15.01
N ILE A 4 -12.30 -23.05 14.64
CA ILE A 4 -12.23 -21.63 14.33
C ILE A 4 -13.13 -21.41 13.11
N SER A 5 -14.28 -20.75 13.31
CA SER A 5 -15.17 -20.41 12.21
C SER A 5 -14.74 -19.09 11.56
N ILE A 6 -14.94 -19.00 10.26
CA ILE A 6 -14.58 -17.86 9.42
C ILE A 6 -15.21 -16.56 9.95
N TRP A 7 -16.41 -16.63 10.53
CA TRP A 7 -17.08 -15.48 11.14
C TRP A 7 -16.32 -14.86 12.31
N GLN A 8 -15.67 -15.68 13.15
CA GLN A 8 -14.87 -15.19 14.27
C GLN A 8 -13.59 -14.52 13.76
N LEU A 9 -12.96 -15.06 12.72
CA LEU A 9 -11.77 -14.46 12.11
C LEU A 9 -12.05 -13.07 11.52
N LEU A 10 -13.20 -12.88 10.87
CA LEU A 10 -13.59 -11.56 10.34
C LEU A 10 -13.76 -10.51 11.45
N ILE A 11 -14.39 -10.90 12.56
CA ILE A 11 -14.59 -10.01 13.72
C ILE A 11 -13.23 -9.63 14.33
N ILE A 12 -12.33 -10.60 14.50
CA ILE A 12 -10.98 -10.34 15.03
C ILE A 12 -10.18 -9.44 14.08
N ALA A 13 -10.24 -9.72 12.77
CA ALA A 13 -9.56 -8.90 11.76
C ALA A 13 -10.03 -7.45 11.82
N LEU A 14 -11.34 -7.21 11.95
CA LEU A 14 -11.92 -5.87 12.07
C LEU A 14 -11.37 -5.12 13.28
N ILE A 15 -11.26 -5.78 14.44
CA ILE A 15 -10.66 -5.18 15.64
C ILE A 15 -9.19 -4.82 15.40
N ILE A 16 -8.40 -5.71 14.79
CA ILE A 16 -6.99 -5.43 14.45
C ILE A 16 -6.89 -4.21 13.52
N VAL A 17 -7.76 -4.11 12.51
CA VAL A 17 -7.78 -2.94 11.61
C VAL A 17 -8.08 -1.65 12.35
N LEU A 18 -9.00 -1.66 13.32
CA LEU A 18 -9.31 -0.48 14.12
C LEU A 18 -8.16 -0.09 15.07
N LEU A 19 -7.47 -1.07 15.67
CA LEU A 19 -6.36 -0.82 16.60
C LEU A 19 -5.11 -0.29 15.89
N PHE A 20 -4.72 -0.92 14.78
CA PHE A 20 -3.51 -0.56 14.04
C PHE A 20 -3.76 0.54 13.00
N GLY A 21 -5.03 0.76 12.62
CA GLY A 21 -5.43 1.63 11.53
C GLY A 21 -5.11 1.04 10.15
N THR A 22 -5.88 1.45 9.14
CA THR A 22 -5.70 1.00 7.75
C THR A 22 -4.39 1.47 7.14
N LYS A 23 -3.81 2.59 7.62
CA LYS A 23 -2.58 3.17 7.08
C LYS A 23 -1.35 2.28 7.31
N LYS A 24 -1.18 1.73 8.53
CA LYS A 24 -0.09 0.81 8.88
C LYS A 24 -0.26 -0.56 8.22
N LEU A 25 -1.51 -1.05 8.19
CA LEU A 25 -1.83 -2.32 7.54
C LEU A 25 -1.67 -2.27 6.02
N ARG A 26 -1.93 -1.12 5.38
CA ARG A 26 -1.71 -0.98 3.93
C ARG A 26 -0.23 -0.99 3.57
N THR A 27 0.62 -0.31 4.33
CA THR A 27 2.07 -0.31 4.07
C THR A 27 2.67 -1.70 4.28
N LEU A 28 2.39 -2.34 5.42
CA LEU A 28 2.92 -3.68 5.73
C LEU A 28 2.26 -4.77 4.87
N GLY A 29 0.97 -4.64 4.61
CA GLY A 29 0.20 -5.56 3.76
C GLY A 29 0.56 -5.47 2.29
N GLY A 30 1.04 -4.32 1.80
CA GLY A 30 1.56 -4.18 0.44
C GLY A 30 2.83 -5.02 0.24
N ASP A 31 3.78 -4.93 1.16
CA ASP A 31 5.05 -5.67 1.10
C ASP A 31 4.82 -7.18 1.27
N LEU A 32 4.05 -7.56 2.30
CA LEU A 32 3.70 -8.97 2.55
C LEU A 32 2.83 -9.55 1.43
N GLY A 33 1.86 -8.78 0.94
CA GLY A 33 0.97 -9.18 -0.14
C GLY A 33 1.72 -9.40 -1.46
N SER A 34 2.73 -8.57 -1.75
CA SER A 34 3.58 -8.71 -2.94
C SER A 34 4.43 -10.00 -2.87
N ALA A 35 5.01 -10.29 -1.71
CA ALA A 35 5.74 -11.54 -1.49
C ALA A 35 4.85 -12.79 -1.63
N VAL A 36 3.64 -12.75 -1.04
CA VAL A 36 2.67 -13.85 -1.14
C VAL A 36 2.12 -13.98 -2.58
N LYS A 37 1.94 -12.88 -3.31
CA LYS A 37 1.53 -12.89 -4.73
C LYS A 37 2.57 -13.59 -5.60
N GLY A 38 3.86 -13.32 -5.39
CA GLY A 38 4.95 -14.04 -6.07
C GLY A 38 4.98 -15.53 -5.73
N PHE A 39 4.78 -15.88 -4.46
CA PHE A 39 4.69 -17.27 -4.01
C PHE A 39 3.51 -18.02 -4.65
N LYS A 40 2.31 -17.42 -4.68
CA LYS A 40 1.13 -18.01 -5.34
C LYS A 40 1.33 -18.11 -6.86
N LYS A 41 1.99 -17.13 -7.49
CA LYS A 41 2.32 -17.17 -8.92
C LYS A 41 3.23 -18.36 -9.21
N ALA A 42 4.31 -18.54 -8.44
CA ALA A 42 5.25 -19.65 -8.60
C ALA A 42 4.61 -21.03 -8.37
N ILE A 43 3.71 -21.14 -7.38
CA ILE A 43 3.03 -22.41 -7.08
C ILE A 43 1.92 -22.73 -8.10
N SER A 44 1.31 -21.71 -8.70
CA SER A 44 0.27 -21.87 -9.73
C SER A 44 0.85 -22.04 -11.15
N ASP A 45 2.10 -21.64 -11.41
CA ASP A 45 2.77 -21.82 -12.71
C ASP A 45 3.13 -23.29 -13.01
N GLU A 46 3.05 -24.18 -12.00
CA GLU A 46 3.20 -25.63 -12.17
C GLU A 46 1.92 -26.32 -12.66
N GLU A 47 0.78 -25.60 -12.80
CA GLU A 47 -0.46 -26.09 -13.42
C GLU A 47 -0.71 -25.38 -14.77
N PRO A 48 -0.92 -26.09 -15.89
CA PRO A 48 -1.06 -25.46 -17.19
C PRO A 48 -2.48 -24.93 -17.41
N ALA A 49 -2.78 -23.71 -16.95
CA ALA A 49 -3.87 -22.92 -17.53
C ALA A 49 -3.84 -21.42 -17.18
N ALA A 50 -3.87 -20.63 -18.25
CA ALA A 50 -4.48 -19.30 -18.37
C ALA A 50 -3.73 -18.10 -17.73
N LYS A 51 -2.90 -17.51 -18.60
CA LYS A 51 -2.64 -16.07 -18.74
C LYS A 51 -3.75 -15.19 -18.10
N LYS A 52 -3.34 -14.34 -17.17
CA LYS A 52 -3.88 -12.99 -16.96
C LYS A 52 -2.80 -12.18 -16.24
N ASP A 53 -1.91 -11.66 -17.06
CA ASP A 53 -1.15 -10.46 -16.77
C ASP A 53 -2.17 -9.31 -16.67
N ALA A 54 -2.34 -8.81 -15.45
CA ALA A 54 -2.93 -7.52 -15.20
C ALA A 54 -2.06 -6.91 -14.10
N ASP A 55 -1.18 -6.03 -14.57
CA ASP A 55 -0.56 -4.92 -13.89
C ASP A 55 -1.04 -4.73 -12.44
N ALA A 56 -0.18 -5.06 -11.49
CA ALA A 56 -0.23 -4.43 -10.17
C ALA A 56 0.81 -3.33 -10.15
N ASP A 57 0.60 -2.33 -11.01
CA ASP A 57 1.28 -1.05 -10.93
C ASP A 57 0.72 -0.32 -9.70
N PHE A 58 1.43 -0.42 -8.58
CA PHE A 58 1.15 0.33 -7.36
C PHE A 58 1.91 1.67 -7.38
N ASP A 59 1.78 2.44 -8.45
CA ASP A 59 2.25 3.82 -8.53
C ASP A 59 1.22 4.79 -7.94
N GLN A 60 0.99 4.69 -6.63
CA GLN A 60 0.28 5.72 -5.85
C GLN A 60 1.27 6.58 -5.06
N LYS A 61 2.25 7.18 -5.75
CA LYS A 61 3.01 8.31 -5.18
C LYS A 61 3.41 9.36 -6.23
N LYS A 62 2.45 9.78 -7.05
CA LYS A 62 2.48 11.09 -7.68
C LYS A 62 1.14 11.74 -7.41
N LEU A 63 1.02 12.53 -6.34
CA LEU A 63 0.09 13.67 -6.18
C LEU A 63 0.11 14.16 -4.72
N ALA A 64 0.61 15.39 -4.58
CA ALA A 64 0.54 16.28 -3.42
C ALA A 64 1.46 15.97 -2.22
N ASP A 65 2.03 17.03 -1.65
CA ASP A 65 2.73 17.07 -0.37
C ASP A 65 4.22 16.67 -0.38
N ASN A 66 5.09 17.52 -0.97
CA ASN A 66 6.39 17.91 -0.36
C ASN A 66 7.31 18.82 -1.20
N GLN A 67 6.88 19.42 -2.32
CA GLN A 67 7.78 20.25 -3.16
C GLN A 67 7.35 21.73 -3.33
N GLN A 68 6.41 22.24 -2.54
CA GLN A 68 6.07 23.67 -2.59
C GLN A 68 6.50 24.48 -1.36
N ASP A 69 7.01 23.85 -0.30
CA ASP A 69 7.53 24.58 0.86
C ASP A 69 9.01 25.04 0.71
N GLU A 70 9.71 24.59 -0.34
CA GLU A 70 11.08 25.06 -0.65
C GLU A 70 11.12 26.25 -1.64
N GLN A 71 9.96 26.80 -2.03
CA GLN A 71 9.85 28.09 -2.74
C GLN A 71 9.47 29.26 -1.81
N ALA A 72 9.62 29.09 -0.49
CA ALA A 72 9.91 30.23 0.35
C ALA A 72 11.33 30.75 0.05
N GLN A 73 11.48 32.08 0.00
CA GLN A 73 12.72 32.85 0.29
C GLN A 73 13.55 33.47 -0.85
N LYS A 74 13.46 33.08 -2.14
CA LYS A 74 14.33 33.73 -3.17
C LYS A 74 13.75 34.96 -3.89
N SER A 75 12.44 35.21 -3.78
CA SER A 75 11.77 36.30 -4.54
C SER A 75 11.48 37.58 -3.74
N GLN A 76 11.83 37.65 -2.45
CA GLN A 76 11.61 38.85 -1.63
C GLN A 76 12.86 39.71 -1.38
N LYS A 77 14.06 39.28 -1.81
CA LYS A 77 15.30 40.02 -1.52
C LYS A 77 15.80 40.95 -2.65
N ASP A 78 15.13 40.96 -3.80
CA ASP A 78 15.63 41.65 -5.01
C ASP A 78 14.89 42.95 -5.37
N LYS A 79 13.89 43.39 -4.57
CA LYS A 79 13.06 44.58 -4.92
C LYS A 79 13.09 45.74 -3.93
N GLU A 80 13.94 45.69 -2.89
CA GLU A 80 14.16 46.80 -1.95
C GLU A 80 15.54 47.47 -2.10
N GLN A 81 16.33 47.08 -3.09
CA GLN A 81 17.59 47.74 -3.45
C GLN A 81 17.68 48.00 -4.96
N VAL A 82 16.72 48.76 -5.50
CA VAL A 82 16.89 49.64 -6.67
C VAL A 82 15.87 50.78 -6.61
#